data_AF-G3AWG4-F1
#
_entry.id   AF-G3AWG4-F1
#
_cell.length_a   1.000
_cell.length_b   1.000
_cell.length_c   1.000
_cell.angle_alpha   90.00
_cell.angle_beta   90.00
_cell.angle_gamma   90.00
#
_symmetry.space_group_name_H-M   'P 1'
#
loop_
_entity.id
_entity.type
_entity.pdbx_description
1 polymer ?
#
loop_
_entity_poly.entity_id
_entity_poly.type
_entity_poly.pdbx_seq_one_letter_code
_entity_poly.pdbx_strand_id
1 'polypeptide(L)'
;MIDELHTNYADANTVVELGSGTSLPSCYVLFHRLTATSTAPLKLILSDFNYEVLRLVTVPNLLINWYVARKQPTASEFRITAEVVAEFETDLAASHVELVLISGSWGERFLQLVQHTAIDLVVTCETIYSLESLPVLSTMVIELVKRTRGAKALVGAKNYYFGVGGSVAEFVRYVKTHSDLEVTVREVSSQLKRSVVEVTQHY
;
A
#
# COMPACT_ATOMS: atom_id res chain seq x y z
N MET A 1 -9.00 5.07 -4.38
CA MET A 1 -7.65 4.48 -4.27
C MET A 1 -7.25 3.82 -5.58
N ILE A 2 -7.95 2.78 -6.04
CA ILE A 2 -7.57 2.10 -7.29
C ILE A 2 -7.57 3.04 -8.50
N ASP A 3 -8.59 3.89 -8.67
CA ASP A 3 -8.64 4.87 -9.77
C ASP A 3 -7.46 5.85 -9.74
N GLU A 4 -7.05 6.24 -8.53
CA GLU A 4 -5.91 7.11 -8.29
C GLU A 4 -4.60 6.42 -8.68
N LEU A 5 -4.44 5.15 -8.26
CA LEU A 5 -3.29 4.34 -8.63
C LEU A 5 -3.17 4.17 -10.14
N HIS A 6 -4.29 3.87 -10.81
CA HIS A 6 -4.33 3.69 -12.26
C HIS A 6 -3.90 4.95 -13.01
N THR A 7 -4.42 6.10 -12.59
CA THR A 7 -4.29 7.34 -13.34
C THR A 7 -2.92 8.00 -13.15
N ASN A 8 -2.38 7.95 -11.92
CA ASN A 8 -1.24 8.77 -11.53
C ASN A 8 0.00 7.98 -11.08
N TYR A 9 -0.13 6.67 -10.85
CA TYR A 9 0.89 5.87 -10.17
C TYR A 9 1.14 4.49 -10.77
N ALA A 10 0.66 4.24 -11.99
CA ALA A 10 0.80 2.94 -12.66
C ALA A 10 2.26 2.49 -12.85
N ASP A 11 3.18 3.44 -12.93
CA ASP A 11 4.62 3.23 -13.18
C ASP A 11 5.48 3.19 -11.91
N ALA A 12 4.89 3.27 -10.71
CA ALA A 12 5.64 3.16 -9.46
C ALA A 12 6.36 1.81 -9.39
N ASN A 13 7.66 1.82 -9.09
CA ASN A 13 8.51 0.62 -9.05
C ASN A 13 8.76 0.15 -7.63
N THR A 14 8.74 1.04 -6.63
CA THR A 14 8.82 0.65 -5.23
C THR A 14 7.63 1.20 -4.46
N VAL A 15 6.74 0.30 -4.04
CA VAL A 15 5.51 0.62 -3.33
C VAL A 15 5.54 0.05 -1.92
N VAL A 16 5.28 0.89 -0.92
CA VAL A 16 5.11 0.48 0.48
C VAL A 16 3.64 0.54 0.85
N GLU A 17 3.04 -0.58 1.27
CA GLU A 17 1.69 -0.62 1.80
C GLU A 17 1.70 -0.75 3.34
N LEU A 18 1.25 0.30 4.03
CA LEU A 18 1.10 0.33 5.49
C LEU A 18 -0.29 -0.16 5.89
N GLY A 19 -0.34 -1.24 6.69
CA GLY A 19 -1.61 -1.85 7.12
C GLY A 19 -2.30 -2.57 5.96
N SER A 20 -1.62 -3.55 5.37
CA SER A 20 -2.02 -4.16 4.10
C SER A 20 -3.33 -4.92 4.21
N GLY A 21 -3.62 -5.63 5.30
CA GLY A 21 -4.87 -6.40 5.42
C GLY A 21 -5.10 -7.34 4.22
N THR A 22 -6.10 -7.02 3.40
CA THR A 22 -6.43 -7.75 2.16
C THR A 22 -5.60 -7.34 0.93
N SER A 23 -4.70 -6.38 1.06
CA SER A 23 -3.72 -5.92 0.09
C SER A 23 -4.28 -5.50 -1.26
N LEU A 24 -5.50 -4.98 -1.30
CA LEU A 24 -6.15 -4.58 -2.57
C LEU A 24 -5.32 -3.59 -3.39
N PRO A 25 -4.69 -2.54 -2.81
CA PRO A 25 -3.76 -1.68 -3.53
C PRO A 25 -2.59 -2.44 -4.17
N SER A 26 -1.86 -3.24 -3.39
CA SER A 26 -0.73 -4.01 -3.91
C SER A 26 -1.15 -5.09 -4.91
N CYS A 27 -2.30 -5.74 -4.73
CA CYS A 27 -2.88 -6.66 -5.71
C CYS A 27 -3.12 -5.94 -7.04
N TYR A 28 -3.67 -4.73 -7.01
CA TYR A 28 -3.89 -3.95 -8.23
C TYR A 28 -2.57 -3.59 -8.93
N VAL A 29 -1.57 -3.11 -8.17
CA VAL A 29 -0.24 -2.78 -8.72
C VAL A 29 0.43 -4.02 -9.32
N LEU A 30 0.37 -5.15 -8.62
CA LEU A 30 0.89 -6.43 -9.10
C LEU A 30 0.19 -6.88 -10.39
N PHE A 31 -1.15 -6.86 -10.42
CA PHE A 31 -1.93 -7.21 -11.60
C PHE A 31 -1.51 -6.38 -12.82
N HIS A 32 -1.45 -5.07 -12.64
CA HIS A 32 -1.07 -4.13 -13.69
C HIS A 32 0.34 -4.43 -14.18
N ARG A 33 1.30 -4.66 -13.29
CA ARG A 33 2.68 -5.01 -13.66
C ARG A 33 2.76 -6.30 -14.47
N LEU A 34 2.03 -7.34 -14.07
CA LEU A 34 2.08 -8.65 -14.73
C LEU A 34 1.37 -8.69 -16.09
N THR A 35 0.46 -7.74 -16.33
CA THR A 35 -0.33 -7.64 -17.57
C THR A 35 0.18 -6.56 -18.53
N ALA A 36 0.97 -5.61 -18.03
CA ALA A 36 1.63 -4.60 -18.86
C ALA A 36 2.85 -5.18 -19.60
N THR A 37 3.34 -4.44 -20.60
CA THR A 37 4.58 -4.76 -21.35
C THR A 37 5.85 -4.27 -20.63
N SER A 38 5.72 -3.67 -19.44
CA SER A 38 6.84 -3.12 -18.69
C SER A 38 7.74 -4.22 -18.14
N THR A 39 9.03 -4.08 -18.38
CA THR A 39 10.09 -4.96 -17.82
C THR A 39 10.80 -4.33 -16.63
N ALA A 40 10.33 -3.16 -16.17
CA ALA A 40 10.90 -2.52 -15.00
C ALA A 40 10.75 -3.42 -13.76
N PRO A 41 11.70 -3.40 -12.82
CA PRO A 41 11.56 -4.12 -11.57
C PRO A 41 10.43 -3.53 -10.72
N LEU A 42 9.71 -4.38 -9.99
CA LEU A 42 8.70 -3.98 -9.03
C LEU A 42 9.08 -4.51 -7.65
N LYS A 43 9.09 -3.65 -6.64
CA LYS A 43 9.26 -4.01 -5.24
C LYS A 43 8.01 -3.61 -4.48
N LEU A 44 7.32 -4.60 -3.92
CA LEU A 44 6.16 -4.39 -3.04
C LEU A 44 6.57 -4.70 -1.61
N ILE A 45 6.55 -3.68 -0.74
CA ILE A 45 6.80 -3.82 0.69
C ILE A 45 5.44 -3.75 1.39
N LEU A 46 4.93 -4.88 1.86
CA LEU A 46 3.63 -4.96 2.52
C LEU A 46 3.81 -5.16 4.02
N SER A 47 3.05 -4.40 4.80
CA SER A 47 3.16 -4.45 6.25
C SER A 47 1.82 -4.54 6.95
N ASP A 48 1.77 -5.39 7.97
CA ASP A 48 0.62 -5.51 8.85
C ASP A 48 1.10 -5.74 10.28
N PHE A 49 0.31 -5.33 11.27
CA PHE A 49 0.66 -5.58 12.66
C PHE A 49 0.74 -7.09 12.95
N ASN A 50 -0.16 -7.88 12.36
CA ASN A 50 -0.29 -9.31 12.64
C ASN A 50 0.39 -10.15 11.55
N TYR A 51 1.27 -11.06 11.97
CA TYR A 51 1.91 -12.02 11.06
C TYR A 51 0.87 -12.92 10.36
N GLU A 52 -0.17 -13.33 11.08
CA GLU A 52 -1.24 -14.16 10.54
C GLU A 52 -2.01 -13.48 9.41
N VAL A 53 -2.19 -12.15 9.48
CA VAL A 53 -2.84 -11.39 8.39
C VAL A 53 -1.97 -11.44 7.13
N LEU A 54 -0.65 -11.26 7.28
CA LEU A 54 0.27 -11.39 6.14
C LEU A 54 0.20 -12.79 5.54
N ARG A 55 0.27 -13.82 6.38
CA ARG A 55 0.33 -15.23 5.96
C ARG A 55 -0.99 -15.76 5.38
N LEU A 56 -2.12 -15.40 5.97
CA LEU A 56 -3.43 -16.02 5.69
C LEU A 56 -4.35 -15.13 4.85
N VAL A 57 -4.01 -13.85 4.64
CA VAL A 57 -4.85 -12.91 3.90
C VAL A 57 -4.05 -12.21 2.81
N THR A 58 -3.02 -11.44 3.18
CA THR A 58 -2.24 -10.63 2.23
C THR A 58 -1.57 -11.49 1.14
N VAL A 59 -0.74 -12.47 1.52
CA VAL A 59 -0.02 -13.31 0.55
C VAL A 59 -0.98 -14.15 -0.29
N PRO A 60 -2.00 -14.83 0.27
CA PRO A 60 -3.00 -15.53 -0.52
C PRO A 60 -3.69 -14.63 -1.56
N ASN A 61 -4.03 -13.38 -1.21
CA ASN A 61 -4.64 -12.45 -2.15
C ASN A 61 -3.69 -12.05 -3.29
N LEU A 62 -2.41 -11.80 -3.00
CA LEU A 62 -1.39 -11.54 -4.04
C LEU A 62 -1.25 -12.74 -4.98
N LEU A 63 -1.20 -13.95 -4.44
CA LEU A 63 -1.06 -15.19 -5.20
C LEU A 63 -2.29 -15.44 -6.08
N ILE A 64 -3.50 -15.30 -5.55
CA ILE A 64 -4.74 -15.39 -6.33
C ILE A 64 -4.74 -14.37 -7.46
N ASN A 65 -4.34 -13.13 -7.16
CA ASN A 65 -4.35 -12.05 -8.13
C ASN A 65 -3.34 -12.28 -9.27
N TRP A 66 -2.13 -12.76 -8.93
CA TRP A 66 -1.15 -13.25 -9.91
C TRP A 66 -1.72 -14.38 -10.77
N TYR A 67 -2.38 -15.36 -10.16
CA TYR A 67 -2.95 -16.49 -10.87
C TYR A 67 -4.01 -16.05 -11.87
N VAL A 68 -4.87 -15.10 -11.50
CA VAL A 68 -5.85 -14.49 -12.41
C VAL A 68 -5.15 -13.75 -13.55
N ALA A 69 -4.11 -12.96 -13.25
CA ALA A 69 -3.36 -12.22 -14.27
C ALA A 69 -2.69 -13.12 -15.31
N ARG A 70 -2.15 -14.28 -14.88
CA ARG A 70 -1.39 -15.19 -15.76
C ARG A 70 -2.23 -16.26 -16.43
N LYS A 71 -3.16 -16.85 -15.70
CA LYS A 71 -3.85 -18.09 -16.12
C LYS A 71 -5.28 -17.84 -16.58
N GLN A 72 -5.86 -16.68 -16.29
CA GLN A 72 -7.25 -16.31 -16.65
C GLN A 72 -8.25 -17.47 -16.37
N PRO A 73 -8.33 -17.94 -15.12
CA PRO A 73 -9.05 -19.16 -14.81
C PRO A 73 -10.55 -19.00 -15.05
N THR A 74 -11.18 -20.07 -15.54
CA THR A 74 -12.63 -20.17 -15.73
C THR A 74 -13.34 -20.83 -14.55
N ALA A 75 -12.59 -21.44 -13.62
CA ALA A 75 -13.13 -22.10 -12.44
C ALA A 75 -13.45 -21.10 -11.31
N SER A 76 -14.48 -21.40 -10.52
CA SER A 76 -14.91 -20.58 -9.38
C SER A 76 -14.13 -20.87 -8.09
N GLU A 77 -13.48 -22.02 -7.97
CA GLU A 77 -12.66 -22.39 -6.82
C GLU A 77 -11.18 -22.32 -7.16
N PHE A 78 -10.40 -21.73 -6.26
CA PHE A 78 -8.96 -21.68 -6.36
C PHE A 78 -8.33 -22.41 -5.16
N ARG A 79 -7.43 -23.35 -5.44
CA ARG A 79 -6.74 -24.14 -4.42
C ARG A 79 -5.26 -23.81 -4.43
N ILE A 80 -4.73 -23.44 -3.27
CA ILE A 80 -3.30 -23.20 -3.08
C ILE A 80 -2.63 -24.56 -2.86
N THR A 81 -1.79 -24.98 -3.80
CA THR A 81 -0.94 -26.18 -3.70
C THR A 81 0.53 -25.80 -3.73
N ALA A 82 1.41 -26.73 -3.37
CA ALA A 82 2.86 -26.48 -3.39
C ALA A 82 3.37 -26.14 -4.80
N GLU A 83 2.80 -26.77 -5.83
CA GLU A 83 3.12 -26.53 -7.23
C GLU A 83 2.75 -25.10 -7.65
N VAL A 84 1.55 -24.64 -7.27
CA VAL A 84 1.10 -23.27 -7.57
C VAL A 84 1.97 -22.23 -6.87
N VAL A 85 2.40 -22.49 -5.63
CA VAL A 85 3.33 -21.61 -4.91
C VAL A 85 4.69 -21.55 -5.61
N ALA A 86 5.24 -22.69 -6.04
CA ALA A 86 6.50 -22.73 -6.75
C ALA A 86 6.44 -22.01 -8.12
N GLU A 87 5.33 -22.16 -8.85
CA GLU A 87 5.09 -21.40 -10.08
C GLU A 87 5.00 -19.89 -9.82
N PHE A 88 4.31 -19.49 -8.75
CA PHE A 88 4.21 -18.08 -8.34
C PHE A 88 5.59 -17.47 -8.06
N GLU A 89 6.40 -18.11 -7.21
CA GLU A 89 7.75 -17.63 -6.88
C GLU A 89 8.65 -17.54 -8.11
N THR A 90 8.59 -18.55 -8.98
CA THR A 90 9.39 -18.59 -10.23
C THR A 90 8.99 -17.46 -11.18
N ASP A 91 7.69 -17.25 -11.38
CA ASP A 91 7.20 -16.22 -12.29
C ASP A 91 7.42 -14.80 -11.75
N LEU A 92 7.30 -14.58 -10.44
CA LEU A 92 7.66 -13.29 -9.83
C LEU A 92 9.13 -12.95 -10.07
N ALA A 93 10.03 -13.92 -9.85
CA ALA A 93 11.45 -13.74 -10.11
C ALA A 93 11.73 -13.44 -11.60
N ALA A 94 11.11 -14.20 -12.50
CA ALA A 94 11.23 -13.99 -13.95
C ALA A 94 10.68 -12.63 -14.41
N SER A 95 9.73 -12.08 -13.66
CA SER A 95 9.09 -10.78 -13.92
C SER A 95 9.73 -9.62 -13.16
N HIS A 96 10.86 -9.85 -12.48
CA HIS A 96 11.56 -8.86 -11.65
C HIS A 96 10.65 -8.25 -10.56
N VAL A 97 9.75 -9.05 -9.99
CA VAL A 97 8.89 -8.67 -8.88
C VAL A 97 9.46 -9.20 -7.56
N GLU A 98 9.71 -8.31 -6.62
CA GLU A 98 10.15 -8.62 -5.26
C GLU A 98 9.03 -8.30 -4.27
N LEU A 99 8.70 -9.28 -3.41
CA LEU A 99 7.76 -9.09 -2.30
C LEU A 99 8.55 -9.07 -0.99
N VAL A 100 8.35 -8.01 -0.20
CA VAL A 100 8.92 -7.87 1.15
C VAL A 100 7.77 -7.76 2.14
N LEU A 101 7.72 -8.68 3.11
CA LEU A 101 6.65 -8.77 4.09
C LEU A 101 7.18 -8.39 5.48
N ILE A 102 6.58 -7.38 6.11
CA ILE A 102 7.03 -6.88 7.41
C ILE A 102 5.87 -6.95 8.40
N SER A 103 5.99 -7.80 9.43
CA SER A 103 5.03 -7.88 10.53
C SER A 103 5.47 -7.06 11.74
N GLY A 104 4.49 -6.55 12.48
CA GLY A 104 4.68 -5.87 13.76
C GLY A 104 4.31 -4.39 13.73
N SER A 105 4.62 -3.69 14.83
CA SER A 105 4.29 -2.27 14.97
C SER A 105 5.02 -1.41 13.95
N TRP A 106 4.33 -0.40 13.43
CA TRP A 106 4.96 0.73 12.77
C TRP A 106 5.89 1.49 13.72
N GLY A 107 6.85 2.23 13.15
CA GLY A 107 7.77 3.09 13.88
C GLY A 107 9.22 2.86 13.47
N GLU A 108 10.13 3.19 14.38
CA GLU A 108 11.57 3.26 14.11
C GLU A 108 12.16 1.96 13.54
N ARG A 109 11.76 0.80 14.09
CA ARG A 109 12.25 -0.48 13.58
C ARG A 109 11.81 -0.75 12.13
N PHE A 110 10.57 -0.39 11.78
CA PHE A 110 10.11 -0.48 10.39
C PHE A 110 10.96 0.43 9.50
N LEU A 111 11.13 1.68 9.93
CA LEU A 111 11.93 2.68 9.24
C LEU A 111 13.36 2.21 9.00
N GLN A 112 13.97 1.48 9.94
CA GLN A 112 15.29 0.88 9.77
C GLN A 112 15.29 -0.26 8.75
N LEU A 113 14.25 -1.10 8.70
CA LEU A 113 14.15 -2.19 7.71
C LEU A 113 14.11 -1.67 6.26
N VAL A 114 13.52 -0.48 6.05
CA VAL A 114 13.39 0.12 4.71
C VAL A 114 14.36 1.28 4.46
N GLN A 115 15.37 1.48 5.32
CA GLN A 115 16.22 2.67 5.30
C GLN A 115 17.08 2.83 4.03
N HIS A 116 17.40 1.72 3.36
CA HIS A 116 18.21 1.69 2.13
C HIS A 116 17.38 1.50 0.87
N THR A 117 16.05 1.64 0.99
CA THR A 117 15.12 1.47 -0.12
C THR A 117 14.64 2.83 -0.61
N ALA A 118 14.86 3.14 -1.88
CA ALA A 118 14.25 4.28 -2.54
C ALA A 118 12.77 3.97 -2.81
N ILE A 119 11.86 4.74 -2.21
CA ILE A 119 10.42 4.50 -2.27
C ILE A 119 9.80 5.50 -3.23
N ASP A 120 9.03 5.01 -4.20
CA ASP A 120 8.28 5.88 -5.12
C ASP A 120 6.92 6.24 -4.52
N LEU A 121 6.26 5.27 -3.89
CA LEU A 121 4.89 5.39 -3.42
C LEU A 121 4.67 4.72 -2.08
N VAL A 122 4.06 5.44 -1.15
CA VAL A 122 3.48 4.90 0.08
C VAL A 122 1.97 4.83 -0.08
N VAL A 123 1.34 3.71 0.25
CA VAL A 123 -0.11 3.55 0.22
C VAL A 123 -0.60 3.06 1.57
N THR A 124 -1.72 3.59 2.01
CA THR A 124 -2.40 3.06 3.19
C THR A 124 -3.90 3.33 3.09
N CYS A 125 -4.72 2.36 3.54
CA CYS A 125 -6.17 2.43 3.43
C CYS A 125 -6.82 2.11 4.77
N GLU A 126 -7.73 2.96 5.24
CA GLU A 126 -8.52 2.73 6.47
C GLU A 126 -7.64 2.53 7.71
N THR A 127 -6.54 3.26 7.83
CA THR A 127 -5.54 3.13 8.90
C THR A 127 -5.45 4.33 9.84
N ILE A 128 -6.09 5.46 9.49
CA ILE A 128 -6.15 6.69 10.31
C ILE A 128 -7.39 6.74 11.23
N TYR A 129 -7.96 5.59 11.60
CA TYR A 129 -9.24 5.50 12.30
C TYR A 129 -9.15 5.81 13.80
N SER A 130 -8.02 5.55 14.45
CA SER A 130 -7.83 5.75 15.89
C SER A 130 -6.94 6.94 16.18
N LEU A 131 -7.36 7.80 17.13
CA LEU A 131 -6.53 8.92 17.60
C LEU A 131 -5.23 8.47 18.25
N GLU A 132 -5.18 7.25 18.80
CA GLU A 132 -4.00 6.69 19.45
C GLU A 132 -2.91 6.33 18.42
N SER A 133 -3.29 5.71 17.31
CA SER A 133 -2.35 5.26 16.28
C SER A 133 -2.09 6.31 15.18
N LEU A 134 -2.94 7.33 15.06
CA LEU A 134 -2.83 8.38 14.05
C LEU A 134 -1.47 9.09 14.07
N PRO A 135 -0.91 9.51 15.23
CA PRO A 135 0.41 10.13 15.26
C PRO A 135 1.50 9.23 14.67
N VAL A 136 1.54 7.97 15.11
CA VAL A 136 2.55 7.00 14.66
C VAL A 136 2.49 6.81 13.15
N LEU A 137 1.29 6.54 12.61
CA LEU A 137 1.09 6.38 11.17
C LEU A 137 1.42 7.65 10.38
N SER A 138 1.02 8.81 10.89
CA SER A 138 1.30 10.09 10.22
C SER A 138 2.80 10.37 10.16
N THR A 139 3.53 10.11 11.24
CA THR A 139 4.99 10.17 11.26
C THR A 139 5.58 9.20 10.25
N MET A 140 5.10 7.95 10.17
CA MET A 140 5.56 7.00 9.15
C MET A 140 5.42 7.55 7.74
N VAL A 141 4.25 8.10 7.40
CA VAL A 141 4.00 8.68 6.07
C VAL A 141 4.96 9.84 5.80
N ILE A 142 5.13 10.76 6.75
CA ILE A 142 6.06 11.89 6.63
C ILE A 142 7.49 11.41 6.39
N GLU A 143 7.98 10.50 7.22
CA GLU A 143 9.36 10.01 7.14
C GLU A 143 9.62 9.25 5.83
N LEU A 144 8.69 8.40 5.40
CA LEU A 144 8.84 7.65 4.16
C LEU A 144 8.82 8.57 2.93
N VAL A 145 7.95 9.59 2.91
CA VAL A 145 7.90 10.59 1.82
C VAL A 145 9.14 11.48 1.81
N LYS A 146 9.69 11.86 2.96
CA LYS A 146 10.89 12.71 3.03
C LYS A 146 12.17 12.00 2.59
N ARG A 147 12.23 10.68 2.70
CA ARG A 147 13.45 9.89 2.41
C ARG A 147 13.87 9.87 0.96
N THR A 148 12.91 9.84 0.04
CA THR A 148 13.19 9.72 -1.38
C THR A 148 12.64 10.93 -2.11
N ARG A 149 13.49 11.65 -2.83
CA ARG A 149 13.04 12.77 -3.66
C ARG A 149 12.08 12.25 -4.72
N GLY A 150 10.91 12.85 -4.83
CA GLY A 150 9.88 12.38 -5.76
C GLY A 150 8.84 11.44 -5.13
N ALA A 151 9.10 10.92 -3.92
CA ALA A 151 8.16 10.03 -3.25
C ALA A 151 6.84 10.72 -2.94
N LYS A 152 5.76 9.95 -3.01
CA LYS A 152 4.41 10.41 -2.68
C LYS A 152 3.72 9.41 -1.77
N ALA A 153 2.71 9.86 -1.04
CA ALA A 153 1.84 8.97 -0.28
C ALA A 153 0.37 9.15 -0.64
N LEU A 154 -0.36 8.04 -0.71
CA LEU A 154 -1.81 8.00 -0.85
C LEU A 154 -2.45 7.37 0.39
N VAL A 155 -3.34 8.12 1.02
CA VAL A 155 -4.11 7.71 2.20
C VAL A 155 -5.58 7.65 1.84
N GLY A 156 -6.14 6.45 1.71
CA GLY A 156 -7.57 6.24 1.49
C GLY A 156 -8.29 6.10 2.82
N ALA A 157 -9.27 6.95 3.12
CA ALA A 157 -9.93 6.91 4.42
C ALA A 157 -11.39 7.36 4.37
N LYS A 158 -12.17 6.97 5.39
CA LYS A 158 -13.43 7.65 5.71
C LYS A 158 -13.09 9.04 6.25
N ASN A 159 -13.95 10.02 5.94
CA ASN A 159 -13.72 11.38 6.45
C ASN A 159 -13.80 11.42 7.97
N TYR A 160 -14.66 10.60 8.59
CA TYR A 160 -14.85 10.53 10.03
C TYR A 160 -15.07 9.09 10.50
N TYR A 161 -14.45 8.73 11.63
CA TYR A 161 -14.65 7.45 12.31
C TYR A 161 -15.33 7.67 13.66
N PHE A 162 -16.63 7.40 13.74
CA PHE A 162 -17.39 7.53 14.98
C PHE A 162 -16.88 6.55 16.06
N GLY A 163 -16.80 7.02 17.31
CA GLY A 163 -16.34 6.23 18.46
C GLY A 163 -14.83 6.31 18.71
N VAL A 164 -14.00 5.99 17.71
CA VAL A 164 -12.52 5.97 17.81
C VAL A 164 -11.85 7.32 17.50
N GLY A 165 -12.58 8.25 16.88
CA GLY A 165 -12.22 9.66 16.79
C GLY A 165 -11.25 10.07 15.68
N GLY A 166 -10.63 9.12 14.98
CA GLY A 166 -9.79 9.43 13.83
C GLY A 166 -10.58 10.08 12.68
N SER A 167 -9.89 10.87 11.86
CA SER A 167 -10.49 11.54 10.71
C SER A 167 -9.43 11.98 9.70
N VAL A 168 -9.87 12.25 8.47
CA VAL A 168 -9.03 12.88 7.44
C VAL A 168 -8.53 14.25 7.90
N ALA A 169 -9.40 15.03 8.56
CA ALA A 169 -9.03 16.36 9.05
C ALA A 169 -7.90 16.31 10.09
N GLU A 170 -7.95 15.33 11.00
CA GLU A 170 -6.91 15.10 12.01
C GLU A 170 -5.57 14.68 11.38
N PHE A 171 -5.61 13.78 10.40
CA PHE A 171 -4.42 13.37 9.66
C PHE A 171 -3.77 14.56 8.93
N VAL A 172 -4.56 15.34 8.17
CA VAL A 172 -4.08 16.51 7.44
C VAL A 172 -3.48 17.54 8.40
N ARG A 173 -4.14 17.80 9.53
CA ARG A 173 -3.64 18.71 10.57
C ARG A 173 -2.31 18.23 11.12
N TYR A 174 -2.17 16.93 11.42
CA TYR A 174 -0.92 16.36 11.92
C TYR A 174 0.22 16.56 10.93
N VAL A 175 0.02 16.20 9.64
CA VAL A 175 1.05 16.33 8.60
C VAL A 175 1.50 17.78 8.42
N LYS A 176 0.56 18.73 8.35
CA LYS A 176 0.86 20.16 8.21
C LYS A 176 1.56 20.77 9.43
N THR A 177 1.37 20.19 10.61
CA THR A 177 1.99 20.67 11.85
C THR A 177 3.43 20.16 12.00
N HIS A 178 3.72 18.95 11.51
CA HIS A 178 4.99 18.26 11.73
C HIS A 178 5.88 18.18 10.48
N SER A 179 5.43 18.76 9.37
CA SER A 179 6.19 18.77 8.13
C SER A 179 5.82 19.94 7.22
N ASP A 180 6.71 20.20 6.29
CA ASP A 180 6.59 21.06 5.13
C ASP A 180 6.10 20.29 3.90
N LEU A 181 5.39 19.17 4.08
CA LEU A 181 4.84 18.42 2.95
C LEU A 181 3.53 19.05 2.49
N GLU A 182 3.32 19.05 1.17
CA GLU A 182 2.05 19.43 0.57
C GLU A 182 1.02 18.31 0.79
N VAL A 183 -0.22 18.71 1.07
CA VAL A 183 -1.32 17.77 1.34
C VAL A 183 -2.54 18.16 0.52
N THR A 184 -2.92 17.30 -0.42
CA THR A 184 -4.09 17.46 -1.29
C THR A 184 -5.17 16.46 -0.89
N VAL A 185 -6.40 16.91 -0.72
CA VAL A 185 -7.54 16.05 -0.32
C VAL A 185 -8.54 16.00 -1.46
N ARG A 186 -8.87 14.78 -1.91
CA ARG A 186 -9.88 14.52 -2.95
C ARG A 186 -11.03 13.73 -2.34
N GLU A 187 -12.21 14.35 -2.21
CA GLU A 187 -13.42 13.68 -1.73
C GLU A 187 -14.00 12.77 -2.83
N VAL A 188 -14.34 11.53 -2.46
CA VAL A 188 -14.95 10.55 -3.34
C VAL A 188 -16.43 10.44 -2.98
N SER A 189 -17.30 10.56 -3.98
CA SER A 189 -18.76 10.47 -3.78
C SER A 189 -19.16 9.07 -3.33
N SER A 190 -19.65 8.95 -2.10
CA SER A 190 -20.26 7.73 -1.55
C SER A 190 -21.25 8.06 -0.44
N GLN A 191 -22.11 7.10 -0.07
CA GLN A 191 -23.13 7.28 0.98
C GLN A 191 -22.54 7.75 2.33
N LEU A 192 -21.32 7.32 2.65
CA LEU A 192 -20.47 7.90 3.68
C LEU A 192 -19.34 8.65 3.00
N LYS A 193 -19.07 9.90 3.39
CA LYS A 193 -17.98 10.70 2.78
C LYS A 193 -16.63 10.02 2.99
N ARG A 194 -15.91 9.78 1.90
CA ARG A 194 -14.57 9.19 1.87
C ARG A 194 -13.65 10.13 1.11
N SER A 195 -12.36 10.07 1.43
CA SER A 195 -11.36 10.85 0.70
C SER A 195 -10.14 10.02 0.40
N VAL A 196 -9.46 10.39 -0.68
CA VAL A 196 -8.06 10.05 -0.91
C VAL A 196 -7.25 11.31 -0.58
N VAL A 197 -6.30 11.17 0.33
CA VAL A 197 -5.36 12.23 0.67
C VAL A 197 -4.03 11.89 0.01
N GLU A 198 -3.48 12.85 -0.71
CA GLU A 198 -2.17 12.78 -1.33
C GLU A 198 -1.19 13.65 -0.55
N VAL A 199 -0.02 13.11 -0.22
CA VAL A 199 1.06 13.82 0.49
C VAL A 199 2.31 13.82 -0.38
N THR A 200 2.88 14.98 -0.64
CA THR A 200 4.05 15.16 -1.53
C THR A 200 5.06 16.16 -0.98
N GLN A 201 6.30 16.07 -1.46
CA GLN A 201 7.29 17.13 -1.23
C GLN A 201 6.93 18.39 -2.03
N HIS A 202 7.33 19.57 -1.56
CA HIS A 202 7.30 20.80 -2.36
C HIS A 202 8.30 20.69 -3.52
N TYR A 203 7.88 21.13 -4.72
CA TYR A 203 8.72 21.19 -5.92
C TYR A 203 8.99 22.63 -6.34
#